data_AF-A0A7K1SJD6-F1
#
_entry.id   AF-A0A7K1SJD6-F1
#
_cell.length_a   1.000
_cell.length_b   1.000
_cell.length_c   1.000
_cell.angle_alpha   90.00
_cell.angle_beta   90.00
_cell.angle_gamma   90.00
#
_symmetry.space_group_name_H-M   'P 1'
#
loop_
_entity.id
_entity.type
_entity.pdbx_description
1 polymer ?
#
loop_
_entity_poly.entity_id
_entity_poly.type
_entity_poly.pdbx_seq_one_letter_code
_entity_poly.pdbx_strand_id
1 'polypeptide(L)' 'MVQIRLEGDSADEVQAIADTIESLFAHHLSFSPVRTGTNPRYAGRQKFFSYARLDNTKPPSPSDVSE' A
#
# COMPACT_ATOMS: atom_id res chain seq x y z
N MET A 1 -4.46 -11.56 10.26
CA MET A 1 -4.01 -11.00 8.96
C MET A 1 -4.10 -9.49 9.09
N VAL A 2 -2.97 -8.78 9.04
CA VAL A 2 -2.94 -7.32 9.21
C VAL A 2 -3.08 -6.69 7.82
N GLN A 3 -4.11 -5.86 7.62
CA GLN A 3 -4.24 -5.02 6.43
C GLN A 3 -3.92 -3.58 6.82
N ILE A 4 -2.87 -3.02 6.24
CA ILE A 4 -2.51 -1.61 6.43
C ILE A 4 -3.34 -0.80 5.43
N ARG A 5 -4.06 0.20 5.92
CA ARG A 5 -4.83 1.14 5.11
C ARG A 5 -4.19 2.51 5.20
N LEU A 6 -3.84 3.07 4.06
CA LEU A 6 -3.46 4.46 3.91
C LEU A 6 -4.74 5.26 3.64
N GLU A 7 -4.99 6.32 4.42
CA GLU A 7 -6.17 7.19 4.29
C GLU A 7 -5.72 8.65 4.15
N GLY A 8 -6.40 9.43 3.29
CA GLY A 8 -6.12 10.84 3.05
C GLY A 8 -7.35 11.63 2.62
N ASP A 9 -7.18 12.94 2.46
CA ASP A 9 -8.24 13.90 2.10
C ASP A 9 -8.38 14.09 0.58
N SER A 10 -7.39 13.67 -0.21
CA SER A 10 -7.45 13.68 -1.67
C SER A 10 -6.87 12.40 -2.29
N ALA A 11 -7.25 12.09 -3.53
CA ALA A 11 -6.69 10.96 -4.26
C ALA A 11 -5.19 11.14 -4.50
N ASP A 12 -4.78 12.34 -4.89
CA ASP A 12 -3.40 12.68 -5.23
C ASP A 12 -2.47 12.54 -4.02
N GLU A 13 -2.92 12.97 -2.83
CA GLU A 13 -2.19 12.78 -1.58
C GLU A 13 -1.96 11.30 -1.29
N VAL A 14 -3.02 10.49 -1.35
CA VAL A 14 -2.93 9.05 -1.06
C VAL A 14 -2.03 8.35 -2.07
N GLN A 15 -2.13 8.71 -3.37
CA GLN A 15 -1.28 8.14 -4.41
C GLN A 15 0.18 8.53 -4.21
N ALA A 16 0.48 9.81 -3.99
CA ALA A 16 1.86 10.27 -3.81
C ALA A 16 2.55 9.60 -2.61
N ILE A 17 1.82 9.42 -1.51
CA ILE A 17 2.36 8.71 -0.33
C ILE A 17 2.52 7.22 -0.62
N ALA A 18 1.56 6.58 -1.30
CA ALA A 18 1.67 5.18 -1.71
C ALA A 18 2.92 4.96 -2.58
N ASP A 19 3.10 5.76 -3.63
CA ASP A 19 4.26 5.69 -4.53
C ASP A 19 5.58 5.92 -3.76
N THR A 20 5.58 6.86 -2.81
CA THR A 20 6.75 7.09 -1.96
C THR A 20 7.09 5.86 -1.13
N ILE A 21 6.10 5.22 -0.49
CA ILE A 21 6.31 4.02 0.31
C ILE A 21 6.76 2.86 -0.58
N GLU A 22 6.11 2.65 -1.73
CA GLU A 22 6.52 1.63 -2.70
C GLU A 22 7.97 1.84 -3.13
N SER A 23 8.40 3.08 -3.42
CA SER A 23 9.79 3.34 -3.83
C SER A 23 10.82 2.94 -2.77
N LEU A 24 10.47 3.03 -1.48
CA LEU A 24 11.35 2.68 -0.35
C LEU A 24 11.34 1.18 -0.05
N PHE A 25 10.27 0.47 -0.44
CA PHE A 25 10.04 -0.94 -0.12
C PHE A 25 9.62 -1.75 -1.36
N ALA A 26 10.18 -1.43 -2.53
CA ALA A 26 9.65 -1.82 -3.85
C ALA A 26 9.51 -3.34 -4.08
N HIS A 27 10.19 -4.15 -3.28
CA HIS A 27 10.11 -5.61 -3.36
C HIS A 27 9.16 -6.24 -2.33
N HIS A 28 8.69 -5.48 -1.35
CA HIS A 28 7.95 -6.03 -0.20
C HIS A 28 6.52 -5.52 -0.11
N LEU A 29 6.25 -4.32 -0.63
CA LEU A 29 4.98 -3.66 -0.46
C LEU A 29 4.50 -3.07 -1.78
N SER A 30 3.25 -3.35 -2.13
CA SER A 30 2.50 -2.68 -3.17
C SER A 30 1.17 -2.18 -2.60
N PHE A 31 0.57 -1.19 -3.25
CA PHE A 31 -0.69 -0.59 -2.84
C PHE A 31 -1.76 -0.84 -3.91
N SER A 32 -2.99 -1.05 -3.45
CA SER A 32 -4.13 -1.15 -4.35
C SER A 32 -4.43 0.19 -5.05
N PRO A 33 -5.20 0.22 -6.15
CA PRO A 33 -5.73 1.47 -6.68
C PRO A 33 -6.49 2.27 -5.61
N VAL A 34 -6.33 3.60 -5.63
CA VAL A 34 -7.02 4.49 -4.69
C VAL A 34 -8.54 4.37 -4.87
N ARG A 35 -9.25 4.27 -3.75
CA ARG A 35 -10.71 4.22 -3.69
C ARG A 35 -11.25 5.35 -2.81
N THR A 36 -12.51 5.69 -3.02
CA THR A 36 -13.24 6.62 -2.15
C THR A 36 -14.20 5.85 -1.24
N GLY A 37 -14.51 6.44 -0.09
CA GLY A 37 -15.52 5.90 0.82
C GLY A 37 -15.76 6.83 1.99
N THR A 38 -16.87 6.62 2.67
CA THR A 38 -17.24 7.37 3.87
C THR A 38 -16.77 6.61 5.11
N ASN A 39 -16.15 7.31 6.05
CA ASN A 39 -15.68 6.71 7.29
C ASN A 39 -16.42 7.35 8.48
N PRO A 40 -17.18 6.57 9.28
CA PRO A 40 -17.91 7.07 10.44
C PRO A 40 -17.00 7.77 11.46
N ARG A 41 -15.71 7.40 11.53
CA ARG A 41 -14.71 8.07 12.38
C ARG A 41 -14.58 9.57 12.09
N TYR A 42 -14.86 9.98 10.85
CA TYR A 42 -14.76 11.37 10.41
C TYR A 42 -16.15 11.98 10.15
N ALA A 43 -17.15 11.64 10.97
CA ALA A 43 -18.53 12.11 10.85
C ALA A 43 -19.13 11.87 9.44
N GLY A 44 -18.76 10.75 8.81
CA GLY A 44 -19.24 10.40 7.48
C GLY A 44 -18.61 11.19 6.33
N ARG A 45 -17.58 12.01 6.58
CA ARG A 45 -16.82 12.67 5.52
C ARG A 45 -16.25 11.62 4.55
N GLN A 46 -16.29 11.96 3.26
CA GLN A 46 -15.62 11.18 2.24
C GLN A 46 -14.11 11.24 2.47
N LYS A 47 -13.45 10.11 2.31
CA LYS A 47 -12.00 9.94 2.37
C LYS A 47 -11.53 9.12 1.18
N PHE A 48 -10.25 9.29 0.85
CA PHE A 48 -9.55 8.49 -0.14
C PHE A 48 -8.68 7.48 0.59
N PHE A 49 -8.52 6.29 0.04
CA PHE A 49 -7.72 5.26 0.68
C PHE A 49 -7.15 4.24 -0.29
N SER A 50 -6.04 3.63 0.13
CA SER A 50 -5.45 2.46 -0.50
C SER A 50 -5.04 1.43 0.56
N TYR A 51 -5.07 0.16 0.21
CA TYR A 51 -4.61 -0.93 1.06
C TYR A 51 -3.24 -1.42 0.60
N ALA A 52 -2.33 -1.53 1.56
CA ALA A 52 -1.05 -2.18 1.33
C ALA A 52 -1.26 -3.69 1.18
N ARG A 53 -0.49 -4.27 0.27
CA ARG A 53 -0.32 -5.70 0.04
C ARG A 53 1.15 -6.00 0.29
N LEU A 54 1.39 -6.95 1.19
CA LEU A 54 2.73 -7.48 1.38
C LEU A 54 2.97 -8.51 0.29
N ASP A 55 3.89 -8.20 -0.61
CA ASP A 55 4.34 -9.15 -1.61
C ASP A 55 5.36 -10.06 -0.92
N ASN A 56 4.99 -11.34 -0.76
CA ASN A 56 5.90 -12.34 -0.21
C ASN A 56 7.02 -12.57 -1.22
N THR A 57 8.13 -11.84 -1.08
CA THR A 57 9.39 -12.23 -1.70
C THR A 57 9.78 -13.58 -1.11
N LYS A 58 9.55 -14.65 -1.88
CA LYS A 58 10.21 -15.92 -1.62
C LYS A 58 11.71 -15.61 -1.47
N PRO A 59 12.36 -15.98 -0.35
CA PRO A 59 13.80 -15.78 -0.23
C PRO A 59 14.49 -16.41 -1.45
N PRO A 60 15.56 -15.80 -2.00
CA PRO A 60 16.30 -16.41 -3.10
C PRO A 60 16.65 -17.83 -2.69
N SER A 61 16.32 -18.79 -3.55
CA SER A 61 16.69 -20.17 -3.28
C SER A 61 18.22 -20.22 -3.29
N PRO A 62 18.89 -20.88 -2.33
CA PRO A 62 20.36 -20.95 -2.29
C PRO A 62 20.98 -21.56 -3.56
N SER A 63 20.17 -22.14 -4.44
CA SER A 63 20.55 -22.66 -5.75
C SER A 63 20.84 -21.61 -6.83
N ASP A 64 20.45 -20.34 -6.64
CA ASP A 64 20.68 -19.28 -7.65
C ASP A 64 22.07 -18.62 -7.57
N VAL A 65 22.94 -19.07 -6.63
CA VAL A 65 24.31 -18.55 -6.44
C VAL A 65 25.36 -19.55 -6.94
N SER A 66 25.03 -20.38 -7.92
CA SER A 66 25.99 -21.31 -8.53
C SER A 66 25.78 -21.37 -10.04
N GLU A 67 26.45 -20.47 -10.77
CA GLU A 67 27.37 -20.81 -11.89
C GLU A 67 28.25 -19.62 -12.27
#